data_AF-A0A544U8X8-F1
#
_entry.id   AF-A0A544U8X8-F1
#
_cell.length_a   1.000
_cell.length_b   1.000
_cell.length_c   1.000
_cell.angle_alpha   90.00
_cell.angle_beta   90.00
_cell.angle_gamma   90.00
#
_symmetry.space_group_name_H-M   'P 1'
#
loop_
_entity.id
_entity.type
_entity.pdbx_description
1 polymer ?
#
loop_
_entity_poly.entity_id
_entity_poly.type
_entity_poly.pdbx_seq_one_letter_code
_entity_poly.pdbx_strand_id
1 'polypeptide(L)'
;MKRKLFLFLLLLGLLLGGCIKKDEEGKFVIDEVSTSALESGKNYYIITAIRWTGNGNVIINDIDLLHAESNIQHQFYAGESGKKLGVYKRDKEDIGELKDIKDWTIEKEGILILSFQLEDVKKNPKRQIKILYTVNDKQQEQIIDSSTIQNLYTTAK
;
A
#
# COMPACT_ATOMS: atom_id res chain seq x y z
N MET A 1 60.90 -23.55 10.70
CA MET A 1 59.87 -22.52 10.99
C MET A 1 59.04 -22.13 9.74
N LYS A 2 58.43 -23.09 9.02
CA LYS A 2 57.57 -22.76 7.83
C LYS A 2 56.21 -23.49 7.82
N ARG A 3 55.88 -24.23 8.88
CA ARG A 3 54.70 -25.12 8.95
C ARG A 3 53.53 -24.55 9.76
N LYS A 4 53.75 -23.45 10.51
CA LYS A 4 52.71 -22.78 11.32
C LYS A 4 51.99 -21.64 10.59
N LEU A 5 52.53 -21.15 9.47
CA LEU A 5 51.95 -20.03 8.72
C LEU A 5 50.75 -20.45 7.85
N PHE A 6 50.70 -21.72 7.43
CA PHE A 6 49.63 -22.23 6.56
C PHE A 6 48.30 -22.47 7.31
N LEU A 7 48.36 -22.73 8.63
CA LEU A 7 47.17 -22.95 9.46
C LEU A 7 46.45 -21.63 9.82
N PHE A 8 47.14 -20.49 9.81
CA PHE A 8 46.53 -19.20 10.12
C PHE A 8 45.74 -18.63 8.94
N LEU A 9 46.15 -18.92 7.70
CA LEU A 9 45.44 -18.51 6.49
C LEU A 9 44.17 -19.34 6.24
N LEU A 10 44.15 -20.61 6.64
CA LEU A 10 42.97 -21.47 6.48
C LEU A 10 41.88 -21.17 7.52
N LEU A 11 42.25 -20.59 8.68
CA LEU A 11 41.30 -20.17 9.72
C LEU A 11 40.62 -18.82 9.42
N LEU A 12 41.25 -17.95 8.62
CA LEU A 12 40.67 -16.66 8.21
C LEU A 12 39.54 -16.81 7.17
N GLY A 13 39.53 -17.91 6.39
CA GLY A 13 38.52 -18.15 5.35
C GLY A 13 37.13 -18.53 5.88
N LEU A 14 37.04 -19.01 7.13
CA LEU A 14 35.79 -19.49 7.74
C LEU A 14 34.96 -18.41 8.44
N LEU A 15 35.48 -17.18 8.56
CA LEU A 15 34.75 -16.05 9.17
C LEU A 15 34.06 -15.13 8.15
N LEU A 16 34.18 -15.42 6.85
CA LEU A 16 33.40 -14.78 5.79
C LEU A 16 32.13 -15.58 5.43
N GLY A 17 31.64 -16.40 6.36
CA GLY A 17 30.24 -16.84 6.37
C GLY A 17 29.35 -15.63 6.64
N GLY A 18 29.31 -14.69 5.70
CA GLY A 18 28.34 -13.62 5.68
C GLY A 18 26.98 -14.27 5.83
N CYS A 19 26.27 -13.90 6.90
CA CYS A 19 24.86 -14.17 6.97
C CYS A 19 24.24 -13.59 5.70
N ILE A 20 23.97 -14.44 4.71
CA ILE A 20 22.98 -14.14 3.68
C ILE A 20 21.69 -14.08 4.50
N LYS A 21 21.38 -12.88 5.02
CA LYS A 21 20.03 -12.59 5.48
C LYS A 21 19.19 -12.82 4.23
N LYS A 22 18.39 -13.88 4.28
CA LYS A 22 17.37 -14.14 3.29
C LYS A 22 16.53 -12.87 3.29
N ASP A 23 16.61 -12.06 2.24
CA ASP A 23 15.79 -10.85 2.13
C ASP A 23 14.36 -11.32 2.32
N GLU A 24 13.73 -10.90 3.42
CA GLU A 24 12.31 -11.12 3.59
C GLU A 24 11.61 -10.38 2.46
N GLU A 25 10.80 -11.10 1.68
CA GLU A 25 9.97 -10.49 0.65
C GLU A 25 9.03 -9.51 1.34
N GLY A 26 9.32 -8.22 1.20
CA GLY A 26 8.52 -7.16 1.77
C GLY A 26 7.10 -7.19 1.22
N LYS A 27 6.15 -6.70 2.02
CA LYS A 27 4.74 -6.61 1.66
C LYS A 27 4.21 -5.25 2.05
N PHE A 28 3.16 -4.83 1.36
CA PHE A 28 2.35 -3.70 1.77
C PHE A 28 1.31 -4.11 2.80
N VAL A 29 1.11 -3.23 3.78
CA VAL A 29 0.02 -3.27 4.75
C VAL A 29 -0.71 -1.95 4.66
N ILE A 30 -2.04 -1.98 4.54
CA ILE A 30 -2.88 -0.78 4.52
C ILE A 30 -3.71 -0.76 5.80
N ASP A 31 -3.73 0.38 6.48
CA ASP A 31 -4.50 0.53 7.71
C ASP A 31 -6.01 0.56 7.40
N GLU A 32 -6.79 -0.03 8.31
CA GLU A 32 -8.23 -0.10 8.17
C GLU A 32 -8.89 1.20 8.66
N VAL A 33 -9.79 1.75 7.85
CA VAL A 33 -10.60 2.91 8.17
C VAL A 33 -12.05 2.46 8.28
N SER A 34 -12.68 2.75 9.41
CA SER A 34 -14.11 2.46 9.58
C SER A 34 -14.94 3.34 8.65
N THR A 35 -15.80 2.71 7.87
CA THR A 35 -16.75 3.37 6.97
C THR A 35 -18.17 3.19 7.49
N SER A 36 -18.96 4.26 7.48
CA SER A 36 -20.40 4.22 7.68
C SER A 36 -21.13 4.17 6.33
N ALA A 37 -22.45 4.06 6.35
CA ALA A 37 -23.25 4.23 5.14
C ALA A 37 -22.95 5.60 4.50
N LEU A 38 -22.74 5.62 3.18
CA LEU A 38 -22.45 6.82 2.41
C LEU A 38 -23.68 7.25 1.59
N GLU A 39 -23.80 8.54 1.31
CA GLU A 39 -24.84 9.03 0.40
C GLU A 39 -24.54 8.61 -1.05
N SER A 40 -25.52 8.02 -1.73
CA SER A 40 -25.44 7.63 -3.15
C SER A 40 -25.20 8.85 -4.05
N GLY A 41 -24.22 8.76 -4.95
CA GLY A 41 -23.83 9.80 -5.91
C GLY A 41 -22.98 10.94 -5.34
N LYS A 42 -22.51 10.86 -4.07
CA LYS A 42 -21.60 11.87 -3.50
C LYS A 42 -20.13 11.43 -3.59
N ASN A 43 -19.24 12.40 -3.71
CA ASN A 43 -17.79 12.19 -3.76
C ASN A 43 -17.19 12.20 -2.35
N TYR A 44 -16.36 11.20 -2.07
CA TYR A 44 -15.67 11.04 -0.79
C TYR A 44 -14.19 10.76 -1.00
N TYR A 45 -13.43 10.98 0.07
CA TYR A 45 -12.07 10.51 0.23
C TYR A 45 -11.97 9.54 1.40
N ILE A 46 -11.17 8.50 1.24
CA ILE A 46 -10.61 7.73 2.35
C ILE A 46 -9.12 8.03 2.40
N ILE A 47 -8.65 8.50 3.55
CA ILE A 47 -7.24 8.73 3.82
C ILE A 47 -6.78 7.66 4.81
N THR A 48 -5.81 6.85 4.40
CA THR A 48 -5.24 5.77 5.21
C THR A 48 -3.71 5.74 5.11
N ALA A 49 -3.06 5.04 6.03
CA ALA A 49 -1.63 4.76 5.95
C ALA A 49 -1.38 3.49 5.13
N ILE A 50 -0.34 3.52 4.31
CA ILE A 50 0.22 2.35 3.62
C ILE A 50 1.67 2.16 4.07
N ARG A 51 2.01 0.95 4.48
CA ARG A 51 3.32 0.61 5.06
C ARG A 51 3.99 -0.48 4.26
N TRP A 52 5.28 -0.29 3.98
CA TRP A 52 6.15 -1.29 3.37
C TRP A 52 6.94 -2.01 4.46
N THR A 53 6.88 -3.35 4.47
CA THR A 53 7.59 -4.16 5.48
C THR A 53 8.96 -4.65 5.02
N GLY A 54 9.31 -4.43 3.74
CA GLY A 54 10.60 -4.84 3.20
C GLY A 54 11.74 -3.90 3.56
N ASN A 55 12.94 -4.29 3.18
CA ASN A 55 14.12 -3.43 3.32
C ASN A 55 14.24 -2.49 2.12
N GLY A 56 14.63 -1.23 2.40
CA GLY A 56 14.87 -0.23 1.37
C GLY A 56 13.61 0.33 0.73
N ASN A 57 13.82 1.09 -0.35
CA ASN A 57 12.74 1.77 -1.05
C ASN A 57 11.96 0.82 -1.96
N VAL A 58 10.65 1.06 -2.04
CA VAL A 58 9.75 0.45 -3.02
C VAL A 58 9.07 1.54 -3.83
N ILE A 59 8.87 1.30 -5.11
CA ILE A 59 8.18 2.23 -6.01
C ILE A 59 6.80 1.65 -6.32
N ILE A 60 5.74 2.39 -6.00
CA ILE A 60 4.39 2.06 -6.44
C ILE A 60 4.24 2.50 -7.89
N ASN A 61 3.82 1.56 -8.74
CA ASN A 61 3.55 1.83 -10.16
C ASN A 61 2.06 2.11 -10.37
N ASP A 62 1.20 1.34 -9.69
CA ASP A 62 -0.26 1.45 -9.81
C ASP A 62 -0.97 0.82 -8.60
N ILE A 63 -2.20 1.26 -8.33
CA ILE A 63 -3.10 0.70 -7.32
C ILE A 63 -4.51 0.73 -7.90
N ASP A 64 -5.20 -0.42 -7.82
CA ASP A 64 -6.56 -0.56 -8.34
C ASP A 64 -7.45 -1.39 -7.42
N LEU A 65 -8.77 -1.29 -7.63
CA LEU A 65 -9.77 -2.12 -6.96
C LEU A 65 -10.15 -3.32 -7.83
N LEU A 66 -9.90 -4.51 -7.32
CA LEU A 66 -10.41 -5.74 -7.92
C LEU A 66 -11.84 -6.00 -7.46
N HIS A 67 -12.64 -6.57 -8.37
CA HIS A 67 -14.05 -6.90 -8.12
C HIS A 67 -14.91 -5.70 -7.72
N ALA A 68 -14.49 -4.48 -8.09
CA ALA A 68 -15.32 -3.29 -8.01
C ALA A 68 -16.47 -3.39 -9.02
N GLU A 69 -17.66 -3.05 -8.56
CA GLU A 69 -18.84 -2.95 -9.39
C GLU A 69 -18.77 -1.69 -10.28
N SER A 70 -19.44 -1.70 -11.44
CA SER A 70 -19.40 -0.60 -12.41
C SER A 70 -19.98 0.72 -11.89
N ASN A 71 -20.70 0.68 -10.78
CA ASN A 71 -21.27 1.82 -10.06
C ASN A 71 -20.34 2.37 -8.95
N ILE A 72 -19.06 1.99 -8.99
CA ILE A 72 -17.98 2.54 -8.19
C ILE A 72 -17.01 3.26 -9.13
N GLN A 73 -16.92 4.57 -9.01
CA GLN A 73 -15.85 5.35 -9.61
C GLN A 73 -14.77 5.58 -8.56
N HIS A 74 -13.51 5.31 -8.88
CA HIS A 74 -12.41 5.46 -7.93
C HIS A 74 -11.11 5.91 -8.59
N GLN A 75 -10.25 6.50 -7.77
CA GLN A 75 -8.87 6.80 -8.11
C GLN A 75 -8.01 6.89 -6.84
N PHE A 76 -6.80 6.35 -6.91
CA PHE A 76 -5.82 6.44 -5.83
C PHE A 76 -4.84 7.59 -6.05
N TYR A 77 -4.40 8.19 -4.95
CA TYR A 77 -3.45 9.29 -4.90
C TYR A 77 -2.47 9.10 -3.74
N ALA A 78 -1.26 9.62 -3.91
CA ALA A 78 -0.30 9.79 -2.84
C ALA A 78 -0.65 11.07 -2.05
N GLY A 79 -0.68 10.94 -0.73
CA GLY A 79 -0.90 12.03 0.21
C GLY A 79 0.39 12.48 0.89
N GLU A 80 0.39 13.73 1.33
CA GLU A 80 1.45 14.26 2.18
C GLU A 80 1.43 13.63 3.58
N SER A 81 2.62 13.49 4.18
CA SER A 81 2.77 12.97 5.54
C SER A 81 1.99 13.81 6.56
N GLY A 82 1.41 13.16 7.56
CA GLY A 82 0.73 13.84 8.67
C GLY A 82 -0.73 14.22 8.40
N LYS A 83 -1.29 13.89 7.24
CA LYS A 83 -2.74 14.01 7.02
C LYS A 83 -3.51 13.12 8.01
N LYS A 84 -4.63 13.61 8.49
CA LYS A 84 -5.51 12.88 9.41
C LYS A 84 -6.20 11.74 8.66
N LEU A 85 -6.10 10.53 9.18
CA LEU A 85 -6.76 9.35 8.61
C LEU A 85 -8.28 9.42 8.83
N GLY A 86 -9.06 8.90 7.88
CA GLY A 86 -10.53 8.90 7.99
C GLY A 86 -11.26 8.95 6.65
N VAL A 87 -12.57 9.11 6.75
CA VAL A 87 -13.48 9.29 5.62
C VAL A 87 -13.96 10.74 5.57
N TYR A 88 -13.87 11.37 4.41
CA TYR A 88 -14.13 12.79 4.22
C TYR A 88 -15.06 13.01 3.04
N LYS A 89 -16.03 13.93 3.19
CA LYS A 89 -16.89 14.32 2.07
C LYS A 89 -16.20 15.44 1.29
N ARG A 90 -16.00 15.24 -0.02
CA ARG A 90 -15.19 16.15 -0.87
C ARG A 90 -15.72 17.59 -0.92
N ASP A 91 -17.02 17.78 -0.77
CA ASP A 91 -17.67 19.10 -0.79
C ASP A 91 -17.55 19.87 0.54
N LYS A 92 -17.03 19.25 1.60
CA LYS A 92 -16.91 19.84 2.94
C LYS A 92 -15.48 20.06 3.41
N GLU A 93 -14.54 19.29 2.89
CA GLU A 93 -13.17 19.26 3.42
C GLU A 93 -12.13 19.35 2.30
N ASP A 94 -11.29 20.38 2.40
CA ASP A 94 -10.06 20.45 1.60
C ASP A 94 -9.01 19.55 2.25
N ILE A 95 -8.67 18.48 1.53
CA ILE A 95 -7.67 17.51 1.97
C ILE A 95 -6.28 17.83 1.41
N GLY A 96 -6.10 18.99 0.78
CA GLY A 96 -4.85 19.46 0.18
C GLY A 96 -4.55 18.86 -1.19
N GLU A 97 -3.29 18.98 -1.62
CA GLU A 97 -2.84 18.51 -2.93
C GLU A 97 -2.94 16.98 -3.07
N LEU A 98 -3.43 16.54 -4.22
CA LEU A 98 -3.48 15.14 -4.64
C LEU A 98 -2.31 14.87 -5.59
N LYS A 99 -1.42 13.96 -5.21
CA LYS A 99 -0.27 13.57 -6.04
C LYS A 99 -0.56 12.24 -6.72
N ASP A 100 -0.12 12.10 -7.97
CA ASP A 100 -0.21 10.82 -8.68
C ASP A 100 0.56 9.73 -7.89
N ILE A 101 0.04 8.51 -7.92
CA ILE A 101 0.70 7.35 -7.31
C ILE A 101 1.81 6.79 -8.20
N LYS A 102 1.80 7.11 -9.50
CA LYS A 102 2.77 6.58 -10.43
C LYS A 102 4.18 7.04 -10.04
N ASP A 103 5.09 6.09 -9.97
CA ASP A 103 6.48 6.30 -9.54
C ASP A 103 6.61 6.80 -8.08
N TRP A 104 5.57 6.58 -7.25
CA TRP A 104 5.57 6.98 -5.85
C TRP A 104 6.48 6.09 -5.01
N THR A 105 7.56 6.69 -4.47
CA THR A 105 8.54 5.99 -3.65
C THR A 105 8.14 5.98 -2.17
N ILE A 106 8.16 4.79 -1.57
CA ILE A 106 7.91 4.57 -0.13
C ILE A 106 9.12 3.86 0.48
N GLU A 107 9.65 4.37 1.58
CA GLU A 107 10.70 3.69 2.36
C GLU A 107 10.11 2.82 3.48
N LYS A 108 9.13 3.37 4.23
CA LYS A 108 8.47 2.66 5.34
C LYS A 108 6.99 2.88 5.38
N GLU A 109 6.56 4.14 5.28
CA GLU A 109 5.18 4.54 5.41
C GLU A 109 4.87 5.69 4.46
N GLY A 110 3.65 5.69 3.92
CA GLY A 110 3.08 6.75 3.12
C GLY A 110 1.60 6.94 3.44
N ILE A 111 1.03 8.04 2.96
CA ILE A 111 -0.40 8.31 3.05
C ILE A 111 -1.04 7.97 1.71
N LEU A 112 -2.00 7.05 1.72
CA LEU A 112 -2.80 6.66 0.57
C LEU A 112 -4.16 7.35 0.64
N ILE A 113 -4.55 8.00 -0.45
CA ILE A 113 -5.84 8.66 -0.60
C ILE A 113 -6.63 7.94 -1.68
N LEU A 114 -7.78 7.37 -1.32
CA LEU A 114 -8.77 6.86 -2.27
C LEU A 114 -9.85 7.92 -2.47
N SER A 115 -9.92 8.50 -3.66
CA SER A 115 -11.07 9.30 -4.10
C SER A 115 -12.11 8.39 -4.72
N PHE A 116 -13.38 8.53 -4.36
CA PHE A 116 -14.42 7.66 -4.91
C PHE A 116 -15.82 8.27 -4.89
N GLN A 117 -16.68 7.74 -5.76
CA GLN A 117 -18.12 7.98 -5.80
C GLN A 117 -18.83 6.63 -5.95
N LEU A 118 -19.87 6.42 -5.14
CA LEU A 118 -20.65 5.19 -5.13
C LEU A 118 -22.09 5.48 -5.55
N GLU A 119 -22.67 4.65 -6.42
CA GLU A 119 -24.08 4.74 -6.81
C GLU A 119 -24.82 3.44 -6.51
N ASP A 120 -25.64 3.41 -5.45
CA ASP A 120 -26.45 2.24 -5.08
C ASP A 120 -25.64 0.95 -4.86
N VAL A 121 -24.54 1.10 -4.10
CA VAL A 121 -23.54 0.07 -3.85
C VAL A 121 -23.86 -0.68 -2.55
N LYS A 122 -23.75 -2.01 -2.57
CA LYS A 122 -23.85 -2.87 -1.37
C LYS A 122 -22.47 -3.29 -0.89
N LYS A 123 -22.35 -3.76 0.36
CA LYS A 123 -21.12 -4.39 0.85
C LYS A 123 -20.77 -5.61 0.01
N ASN A 124 -19.48 -5.83 -0.24
CA ASN A 124 -19.00 -6.94 -1.05
C ASN A 124 -17.68 -7.48 -0.46
N PRO A 125 -17.70 -8.67 0.16
CA PRO A 125 -16.51 -9.25 0.81
C PRO A 125 -15.42 -9.68 -0.19
N LYS A 126 -15.69 -9.65 -1.49
CA LYS A 126 -14.72 -10.01 -2.53
C LYS A 126 -13.93 -8.82 -3.06
N ARG A 127 -14.25 -7.58 -2.68
CA ARG A 127 -13.44 -6.43 -3.11
C ARG A 127 -12.06 -6.50 -2.48
N GLN A 128 -11.05 -6.26 -3.29
CA GLN A 128 -9.64 -6.32 -2.91
C GLN A 128 -8.89 -5.15 -3.52
N ILE A 129 -7.77 -4.78 -2.91
CA ILE A 129 -6.84 -3.79 -3.46
C ILE A 129 -5.72 -4.55 -4.15
N LYS A 130 -5.45 -4.21 -5.41
CA LYS A 130 -4.29 -4.67 -6.16
C LYS A 130 -3.25 -3.56 -6.19
N ILE A 131 -2.01 -3.88 -5.82
CA ILE A 131 -0.87 -2.96 -5.90
C ILE A 131 0.14 -3.55 -6.87
N LEU A 132 0.51 -2.77 -7.89
CA LEU A 132 1.64 -3.03 -8.76
C LEU A 132 2.81 -2.17 -8.30
N TYR A 133 3.97 -2.79 -8.05
CA TYR A 133 5.11 -2.10 -7.49
C TYR A 133 6.43 -2.65 -8.02
N THR A 134 7.51 -1.89 -7.84
CA THR A 134 8.87 -2.25 -8.24
C THR A 134 9.78 -2.22 -7.03
N VAL A 135 10.49 -3.32 -6.79
CA VAL A 135 11.56 -3.43 -5.79
C VAL A 135 12.76 -4.11 -6.42
N ASN A 136 13.96 -3.53 -6.24
CA ASN A 136 15.19 -4.02 -6.87
C ASN A 136 15.05 -4.24 -8.38
N ASP A 137 14.47 -3.27 -9.08
CA ASP A 137 14.20 -3.27 -10.53
C ASP A 137 13.30 -4.42 -11.03
N LYS A 138 12.60 -5.10 -10.12
CA LYS A 138 11.64 -6.15 -10.46
C LYS A 138 10.22 -5.70 -10.13
N GLN A 139 9.37 -5.73 -11.14
CA GLN A 139 7.94 -5.50 -10.97
C GLN A 139 7.31 -6.70 -10.24
N GLN A 140 6.44 -6.42 -9.29
CA GLN A 140 5.72 -7.36 -8.44
C GLN A 140 4.26 -6.92 -8.35
N GLU A 141 3.42 -7.85 -7.89
CA GLU A 141 2.00 -7.64 -7.66
C GLU A 141 1.63 -8.15 -6.26
N GLN A 142 0.79 -7.40 -5.56
CA GLN A 142 0.20 -7.84 -4.30
C GLN A 142 -1.30 -7.56 -4.32
N ILE A 143 -2.07 -8.55 -3.86
CA ILE A 143 -3.51 -8.44 -3.61
C ILE A 143 -3.72 -8.38 -2.10
N ILE A 144 -4.49 -7.38 -1.65
CA ILE A 144 -4.76 -7.11 -0.24
C ILE A 144 -6.27 -7.17 0.00
N ASP A 145 -6.67 -7.98 0.97
CA ASP A 145 -7.99 -7.91 1.56
C ASP A 145 -8.04 -6.71 2.51
N SER A 146 -9.00 -5.81 2.28
CA SER A 146 -9.22 -4.66 3.15
C SER A 146 -10.69 -4.55 3.54
N SER A 147 -10.93 -4.57 4.84
CA SER A 147 -12.29 -4.44 5.39
C SER A 147 -12.92 -3.11 5.02
N THR A 148 -12.09 -2.06 4.86
CA THR A 148 -12.48 -0.71 4.46
C THR A 148 -13.22 -0.72 3.13
N ILE A 149 -12.64 -1.34 2.10
CA ILE A 149 -13.22 -1.40 0.75
C ILE A 149 -14.38 -2.40 0.67
N GLN A 150 -14.25 -3.55 1.33
CA GLN A 150 -15.29 -4.57 1.39
C GLN A 150 -16.57 -4.04 2.04
N ASN A 151 -16.43 -3.16 3.02
CA ASN A 151 -17.55 -2.54 3.73
C ASN A 151 -18.09 -1.28 3.06
N LEU A 152 -17.58 -0.81 1.91
CA LEU A 152 -18.18 0.33 1.21
C LEU A 152 -19.60 0.01 0.75
N TYR A 153 -20.53 0.89 1.11
CA TYR A 153 -21.93 0.81 0.71
C TYR A 153 -22.62 2.17 0.79
N THR A 154 -23.71 2.31 0.07
CA THR A 154 -24.57 3.49 0.13
C THR A 154 -25.87 3.19 0.86
N THR A 155 -26.48 4.20 1.45
CA THR A 155 -27.92 4.12 1.75
C THR A 155 -28.71 4.11 0.44
N ALA A 156 -29.71 3.25 0.34
CA ALA A 156 -30.65 3.31 -0.78
C ALA A 156 -31.31 4.70 -0.83
N LYS A 157 -31.55 5.21 -2.05
CA LYS A 157 -32.39 6.40 -2.25
C LYS A 157 -33.84 6.15 -1.85
#